data_AF-A0A5E4HIJ7-F1
#
_entry.id   AF-A0A5E4HIJ7-F1
#
_cell.length_a   1.000
_cell.length_b   1.000
_cell.length_c   1.000
_cell.angle_alpha   90.00
_cell.angle_beta   90.00
_cell.angle_gamma   90.00
#
_symmetry.space_group_name_H-M   'P 1'
#
loop_
_entity.id
_entity.type
_entity.pdbx_description
1 polymer ?
#
loop_
_entity_poly.entity_id
_entity_poly.type
_entity_poly.pdbx_seq_one_letter_code
_entity_poly.pdbx_strand_id
1 'polypeptide(L)'
;MSYSRAKNLLEKYALTPQEYAQIALDQGGVCKCCGKAPTGRDLHVDHDHKVARTKFSVVQLGTDWVATCQRFNHVCYGTSRENAERLMKFWLLRKSVRGLLCWACNSGIRKFLDKPELLRSAANYLVEFGKSLV
;
A
#
# COMPACT_ATOMS: atom_id res chain seq x y z
N MET A 1 -16.91 7.51 8.81
CA MET A 1 -16.45 6.39 7.95
C MET A 1 -17.50 5.29 7.99
N SER A 2 -17.84 4.65 6.86
CA SER A 2 -18.83 3.56 6.85
C SER A 2 -18.23 2.22 7.33
N TYR A 3 -19.06 1.34 7.88
CA TYR A 3 -18.66 -0.02 8.31
C TYR A 3 -17.96 -0.81 7.18
N SER A 4 -18.52 -0.76 5.97
CA SER A 4 -17.94 -1.41 4.79
C SER A 4 -16.53 -0.91 4.48
N ARG A 5 -16.25 0.38 4.67
CA ARG A 5 -14.92 0.94 4.44
C ARG A 5 -13.93 0.50 5.52
N ALA A 6 -14.32 0.53 6.80
CA ALA A 6 -13.47 0.06 7.89
C ALA A 6 -13.07 -1.41 7.72
N LYS A 7 -14.03 -2.27 7.36
CA LYS A 7 -13.77 -3.68 7.04
C LYS A 7 -12.77 -3.84 5.89
N ASN A 8 -12.98 -3.12 4.79
CA ASN A 8 -12.07 -3.16 3.63
C ASN A 8 -10.64 -2.72 3.97
N LEU A 9 -10.47 -1.72 4.85
CA LEU A 9 -9.16 -1.25 5.28
C LEU A 9 -8.38 -2.36 6.00
N LEU A 10 -9.05 -3.06 6.91
CA LEU A 10 -8.46 -4.15 7.67
C LEU A 10 -8.12 -5.33 6.77
N GLU A 11 -9.05 -5.80 5.95
CA GLU A 11 -8.88 -7.01 5.13
C GLU A 11 -7.82 -6.85 4.04
N LYS A 12 -7.72 -5.67 3.43
CA LYS A 12 -6.85 -5.46 2.26
C LYS A 12 -5.50 -4.84 2.59
N TYR A 13 -5.42 -4.07 3.67
CA TYR A 13 -4.23 -3.30 4.01
C TYR A 13 -3.77 -3.51 5.45
N ALA A 14 -4.48 -4.33 6.23
CA ALA A 14 -4.24 -4.52 7.65
C ALA A 14 -4.22 -3.20 8.44
N LEU A 15 -5.02 -2.20 8.02
CA LEU A 15 -5.10 -0.88 8.66
C LEU A 15 -6.43 -0.72 9.41
N THR A 16 -6.36 -0.13 10.60
CA THR A 16 -7.53 0.40 11.29
C THR A 16 -7.95 1.76 10.70
N PRO A 17 -9.20 2.21 10.92
CA PRO A 17 -9.63 3.56 10.57
C PRO A 17 -8.74 4.66 11.14
N GLN A 18 -8.25 4.47 12.36
CA GLN A 18 -7.37 5.40 13.07
C GLN A 18 -5.99 5.47 12.41
N GLU A 19 -5.40 4.32 12.06
CA GLU A 19 -4.13 4.28 11.34
C GLU A 19 -4.25 4.92 9.95
N TYR A 20 -5.35 4.66 9.24
CA TYR A 20 -5.63 5.33 7.96
C TYR A 20 -5.72 6.86 8.15
N ALA A 21 -6.43 7.32 9.18
CA ALA A 21 -6.56 8.74 9.47
C ALA A 21 -5.20 9.37 9.81
N GLN A 22 -4.35 8.65 10.55
CA GLN A 22 -3.01 9.11 10.86
C GLN A 22 -2.15 9.27 9.60
N ILE A 23 -2.17 8.29 8.68
CA ILE A 23 -1.46 8.42 7.39
C ILE A 23 -1.98 9.64 6.61
N ALA A 24 -3.30 9.88 6.63
CA ALA A 24 -3.86 11.06 5.97
C ALA A 24 -3.35 12.36 6.61
N LEU A 25 -3.32 12.44 7.94
CA LEU A 25 -2.80 13.60 8.67
C LEU A 25 -1.31 13.84 8.39
N ASP A 26 -0.49 12.77 8.44
CA ASP A 26 0.95 12.84 8.17
C ASP A 26 1.25 13.31 6.74
N GLN A 27 0.34 13.05 5.80
CA GLN A 27 0.42 13.53 4.41
C GLN A 27 -0.20 14.93 4.21
N GLY A 28 -0.67 15.60 5.27
CA GLY A 28 -1.35 16.90 5.18
C GLY A 28 -2.76 16.82 4.59
N GLY A 29 -3.40 15.65 4.62
CA GLY A 29 -4.76 15.42 4.13
C GLY A 29 -4.89 15.42 2.60
N VAL A 30 -3.77 15.37 1.86
CA VAL A 30 -3.75 15.44 0.40
C VAL A 30 -3.25 14.16 -0.27
N CYS A 31 -3.53 14.03 -1.57
CA CYS A 31 -2.98 12.97 -2.40
C CYS A 31 -1.45 13.05 -2.43
N LYS A 32 -0.77 11.97 -2.02
CA LYS A 32 0.70 11.91 -2.00
C LYS A 32 1.36 12.09 -3.37
N CYS A 33 0.64 11.78 -4.46
CA CYS A 33 1.15 11.89 -5.82
C CYS A 33 1.00 13.28 -6.41
N CYS A 34 -0.16 13.92 -6.28
CA CYS A 34 -0.46 15.20 -6.96
C CYS A 34 -0.70 16.39 -6.03
N GLY A 35 -0.68 16.19 -4.70
CA GLY A 35 -0.87 17.24 -3.71
C GLY A 35 -2.29 17.80 -3.59
N LYS A 36 -3.25 17.30 -4.39
CA LYS A 36 -4.65 17.78 -4.34
C LYS A 36 -5.40 17.16 -3.16
N ALA A 37 -6.23 17.99 -2.52
CA ALA A 37 -7.18 17.55 -1.52
C ALA A 37 -8.24 16.59 -2.13
N PRO A 38 -8.79 15.65 -1.34
CA PRO A 38 -9.86 14.76 -1.79
C PRO A 38 -11.14 15.53 -2.15
N THR A 39 -11.72 15.26 -3.31
CA THR A 39 -12.97 15.88 -3.77
C THR A 39 -14.16 14.94 -3.55
N GLY A 40 -14.77 14.99 -2.37
CA GLY A 40 -15.99 14.23 -2.05
C GLY A 40 -15.82 12.70 -1.94
N ARG A 41 -14.61 12.18 -2.07
CA ARG A 41 -14.25 10.77 -1.83
C ARG A 41 -12.98 10.68 -1.03
N ASP A 42 -12.93 9.73 -0.11
CA ASP A 42 -11.72 9.44 0.65
C ASP A 42 -10.57 9.03 -0.28
N LEU A 43 -9.34 9.32 0.15
CA LEU A 43 -8.15 8.84 -0.52
C LEU A 43 -8.07 7.29 -0.50
N HIS A 44 -7.45 6.74 -1.53
CA HIS A 44 -7.22 5.33 -1.73
C HIS A 44 -5.86 4.95 -1.16
N VAL A 45 -5.79 3.81 -0.47
CA VAL A 45 -4.52 3.25 0.00
C VAL A 45 -3.79 2.64 -1.20
N ASP A 46 -2.67 3.25 -1.58
CA ASP A 46 -1.76 2.71 -2.58
C ASP A 46 -0.66 1.89 -1.90
N HIS A 47 -0.36 0.72 -2.48
CA HIS A 47 0.60 -0.21 -1.91
C HIS A 47 1.31 -1.06 -2.98
N ASP A 48 2.53 -1.52 -2.67
CA ASP A 48 3.34 -2.34 -3.56
C ASP A 48 2.95 -3.83 -3.44
N HIS A 49 2.33 -4.36 -4.50
CA HIS A 49 1.91 -5.76 -4.57
C HIS A 49 3.08 -6.76 -4.48
N LYS A 50 4.31 -6.39 -4.88
CA LYS A 50 5.49 -7.26 -4.76
C LYS A 50 5.97 -7.33 -3.31
N VAL A 51 5.81 -6.25 -2.55
CA VAL A 51 6.11 -6.25 -1.10
C VAL A 51 5.06 -7.07 -0.36
N ALA A 52 3.77 -6.79 -0.59
CA ALA A 52 2.65 -7.48 0.05
C ALA A 52 2.65 -9.00 -0.13
N ARG A 53 3.14 -9.48 -1.30
CA ARG A 53 3.18 -10.90 -1.68
C ARG A 53 4.56 -11.54 -1.47
N THR A 54 5.46 -10.87 -0.75
CA THR A 54 6.79 -11.42 -0.44
C THR A 54 6.62 -12.74 0.32
N LYS A 55 7.36 -13.77 -0.12
CA LYS A 55 7.37 -15.09 0.52
C LYS A 55 8.07 -15.02 1.88
N PHE A 56 7.62 -15.86 2.81
CA PHE A 56 8.18 -16.02 4.14
C PHE A 56 8.06 -17.49 4.56
N SER A 57 8.84 -17.90 5.55
CA SER A 57 8.78 -19.24 6.15
C SER A 57 8.13 -19.18 7.52
N VAL A 58 7.52 -20.28 7.96
CA VAL A 58 7.01 -20.42 9.33
C VAL A 58 7.49 -21.74 9.90
N VAL A 59 8.11 -21.68 11.07
CA VAL A 59 8.68 -22.84 11.78
C VAL A 59 8.24 -22.84 13.23
N GLN A 60 8.09 -24.02 13.83
CA GLN A 60 7.85 -24.15 15.26
C GLN A 60 9.18 -24.14 16.00
N LEU A 61 9.30 -23.35 17.06
CA LEU A 61 10.46 -23.30 17.95
C LEU A 61 9.98 -23.42 19.41
N GLY A 62 10.15 -24.62 19.99
CA GLY A 62 9.58 -24.93 21.30
C GLY A 62 8.05 -24.84 21.28
N THR A 63 7.49 -23.98 22.13
CA THR A 63 6.05 -23.71 22.20
C THR A 63 5.58 -22.63 21.23
N ASP A 64 6.50 -21.86 20.64
CA ASP A 64 6.19 -20.73 19.77
C ASP A 64 6.23 -21.09 18.29
N TRP A 65 5.53 -20.29 17.49
CA TRP A 65 5.62 -20.32 16.04
C TRP A 65 6.29 -19.05 15.53
N VAL A 66 7.30 -19.22 14.69
CA VAL A 66 8.14 -18.12 14.20
C VAL A 66 8.00 -17.98 12.71
N ALA A 67 7.46 -16.85 12.27
CA ALA A 67 7.39 -16.47 10.86
C ALA A 67 8.56 -15.56 10.52
N THR A 68 9.28 -15.88 9.44
CA THR A 68 10.50 -15.17 9.03
C THR A 68 10.41 -14.72 7.57
N CYS A 69 10.54 -13.41 7.35
CA CYS A 69 10.69 -12.84 6.02
C CYS A 69 12.14 -12.46 5.77
N GLN A 70 12.88 -13.33 5.06
CA GLN A 70 14.30 -13.13 4.77
C GLN A 70 14.56 -11.83 3.98
N ARG A 71 13.72 -11.53 2.98
CA ARG A 71 13.85 -10.33 2.14
C ARG A 71 13.97 -9.02 2.93
N PHE A 72 13.31 -8.96 4.09
CA PHE A 72 13.28 -7.75 4.93
C PHE A 72 13.89 -7.94 6.31
N ASN A 73 14.56 -9.08 6.55
CA ASN A 73 15.11 -9.45 7.84
C ASN A 73 14.12 -9.23 9.00
N HIS A 74 12.87 -9.68 8.82
CA HIS A 74 11.81 -9.50 9.81
C HIS A 74 11.30 -10.82 10.35
N VAL A 75 10.99 -10.84 11.64
CA VAL A 75 10.53 -12.01 12.38
C VAL A 75 9.28 -11.64 13.18
N CYS A 76 8.30 -12.54 13.19
CA CYS A 76 7.14 -12.46 14.06
C CYS A 76 7.02 -13.75 14.89
N TYR A 77 6.65 -13.62 16.16
CA TYR A 77 6.35 -14.73 17.05
C TYR A 77 4.84 -14.81 17.24
N GLY A 78 4.29 -16.02 17.12
CA GLY A 78 2.87 -16.28 17.28
C GLY A 78 2.61 -17.50 18.15
N THR A 79 1.43 -17.52 18.77
CA THR A 79 0.98 -18.62 19.67
C THR A 79 0.52 -19.85 18.91
N SER A 80 0.30 -19.74 17.60
CA SER A 80 0.00 -20.83 16.67
C SER A 80 0.60 -20.52 15.30
N ARG A 81 0.65 -21.53 14.43
CA ARG A 81 1.11 -21.35 13.04
C ARG A 81 0.28 -20.27 12.32
N GLU A 82 -1.04 -20.35 12.41
CA GLU A 82 -1.98 -19.42 11.77
C GLU A 82 -1.80 -18.00 12.32
N ASN A 83 -1.56 -17.88 13.63
CA ASN A 83 -1.30 -16.59 14.26
C ASN A 83 0.01 -15.97 13.72
N ALA A 84 1.11 -16.73 13.68
CA ALA A 84 2.39 -16.27 13.13
C ALA A 84 2.29 -15.90 11.64
N GLU A 85 1.60 -16.72 10.84
CA GLU A 85 1.32 -16.41 9.43
C GLU A 85 0.52 -15.12 9.26
N ARG A 86 -0.53 -14.92 10.08
CA ARG A 86 -1.37 -13.72 10.03
C ARG A 86 -0.57 -12.47 10.40
N LEU A 87 0.23 -12.53 11.46
CA LEU A 87 1.09 -11.42 11.90
C LEU A 87 2.06 -11.01 10.79
N MET A 88 2.74 -11.98 10.18
CA MET A 88 3.67 -11.71 9.07
C MET A 88 2.95 -11.13 7.84
N LYS A 89 1.78 -11.68 7.46
CA LYS A 89 0.97 -11.14 6.35
C LYS A 89 0.53 -9.70 6.63
N PHE A 90 0.06 -9.41 7.84
CA PHE A 90 -0.37 -8.06 8.22
C PHE A 90 0.79 -7.08 8.19
N TRP A 91 1.95 -7.51 8.69
CA TRP A 91 3.16 -6.70 8.63
C TRP A 91 3.60 -6.40 7.19
N LEU A 92 3.60 -7.41 6.30
CA LEU A 92 3.92 -7.22 4.87
C LEU A 92 2.94 -6.28 4.16
N LEU A 93 1.64 -6.39 4.44
CA LEU A 93 0.63 -5.47 3.91
C LEU A 93 0.89 -4.03 4.36
N ARG A 94 1.09 -3.80 5.66
CA ARG A 94 1.41 -2.48 6.20
C ARG A 94 2.70 -1.92 5.59
N LYS A 95 3.76 -2.73 5.52
CA LYS A 95 5.05 -2.35 4.92
C LYS A 95 4.94 -1.98 3.45
N SER A 96 3.99 -2.58 2.73
CA SER A 96 3.78 -2.30 1.31
C SER A 96 3.11 -0.96 1.03
N VAL A 97 2.46 -0.34 2.01
CA VAL A 97 1.74 0.94 1.82
C VAL A 97 2.72 2.04 1.39
N ARG A 98 2.48 2.62 0.21
CA ARG A 98 3.26 3.74 -0.33
C ARG A 98 2.69 5.09 0.12
N GLY A 99 1.36 5.17 0.22
CA GLY A 99 0.65 6.35 0.72
C GLY A 99 -0.81 6.39 0.27
N LEU A 100 -1.49 7.50 0.59
CA LEU A 100 -2.87 7.73 0.19
C LEU A 100 -2.94 8.60 -1.07
N LEU A 101 -3.66 8.13 -2.08
CA LEU A 101 -3.80 8.75 -3.39
C LEU A 101 -5.25 9.10 -3.72
N CYS A 102 -5.50 10.15 -4.49
CA CYS A 102 -6.82 10.37 -5.06
C CYS A 102 -7.16 9.27 -6.07
N TRP A 103 -8.45 9.07 -6.34
CA TRP A 103 -8.91 8.06 -7.31
C TRP A 103 -8.22 8.21 -8.68
N ALA A 104 -8.06 9.44 -9.17
CA ALA A 104 -7.46 9.71 -10.47
C ALA A 104 -5.98 9.26 -10.53
N CYS A 105 -5.16 9.62 -9.55
CA CYS A 105 -3.76 9.21 -9.48
C CYS A 105 -3.64 7.69 -9.31
N ASN A 106 -4.40 7.11 -8.39
CA ASN A 106 -4.36 5.67 -8.13
C ASN A 106 -4.78 4.84 -9.37
N SER A 107 -5.85 5.26 -10.04
CA SER A 107 -6.31 4.64 -11.29
C SER A 107 -5.31 4.86 -12.42
N GLY A 108 -4.74 6.06 -12.53
CA GLY A 108 -3.72 6.41 -13.52
C GLY A 108 -2.50 5.48 -13.44
N ILE A 109 -1.92 5.29 -12.25
CA ILE A 109 -0.77 4.39 -12.05
C ILE A 109 -1.09 2.96 -12.51
N ARG A 110 -2.29 2.45 -12.19
CA ARG A 110 -2.73 1.12 -12.61
C ARG A 110 -2.86 0.97 -14.13
N LYS A 111 -3.28 2.03 -14.84
CA LYS A 111 -3.33 2.03 -16.32
C LYS A 111 -1.94 1.89 -16.95
N PHE A 112 -0.91 2.34 -16.25
CA PHE A 112 0.49 2.13 -16.62
C PHE A 112 1.11 0.90 -15.94
N LEU A 113 0.29 -0.05 -15.48
CA LEU A 113 0.71 -1.34 -14.91
C LEU A 113 1.68 -1.22 -13.72
N ASP A 114 1.59 -0.12 -12.97
CA ASP A 114 2.52 0.19 -11.87
C ASP A 114 4.00 0.24 -12.32
N LYS A 115 4.25 0.52 -13.61
CA LYS A 115 5.58 0.57 -14.24
C LYS A 115 6.08 2.01 -14.39
N PRO A 116 7.13 2.42 -13.65
CA PRO A 116 7.68 3.78 -13.75
C PRO A 116 8.19 4.13 -15.15
N GLU A 117 8.69 3.16 -15.91
CA GLU A 117 9.16 3.33 -17.28
C GLU A 117 8.04 3.71 -18.26
N LEU A 118 6.84 3.16 -18.08
CA LEU A 118 5.69 3.51 -18.93
C LEU A 118 5.16 4.91 -18.58
N LEU A 119 5.16 5.27 -17.30
CA LEU A 119 4.81 6.63 -16.86
C LEU A 119 5.79 7.68 -17.41
N ARG A 120 7.09 7.39 -17.38
CA ARG A 120 8.11 8.27 -17.98
C ARG A 120 7.95 8.39 -19.49
N SER A 121 7.68 7.28 -20.19
CA SER A 121 7.40 7.30 -21.63
C SER A 121 6.18 8.18 -21.96
N ALA A 122 5.09 8.05 -21.20
CA ALA A 122 3.90 8.88 -21.38
C ALA A 122 4.18 10.37 -21.14
N ALA A 123 4.97 10.72 -20.13
CA ALA A 123 5.40 12.09 -19.89
C ALA A 123 6.25 12.63 -21.05
N ASN A 124 7.20 11.85 -21.55
CA ASN A 124 8.04 12.22 -22.69
C ASN A 124 7.21 12.48 -23.96
N TYR A 125 6.23 11.62 -24.25
CA TYR A 125 5.29 11.81 -25.37
C TYR A 125 4.59 13.18 -25.27
N LEU A 126 4.08 13.55 -24.09
CA LEU A 126 3.46 14.87 -23.90
C LEU A 126 4.46 16.02 -24.03
N VAL A 127 5.71 15.85 -23.61
CA VAL A 127 6.76 16.89 -23.78
C VAL A 127 7.13 17.07 -25.25
N GLU A 128 7.25 15.98 -26.00
CA GLU A 128 7.61 15.97 -27.42
C GLU A 128 6.52 16.63 -28.29
N PHE A 129 5.26 16.25 -28.07
CA PHE A 129 4.13 16.72 -28.88
C PHE A 129 3.37 17.91 -28.24
N GLY A 130 3.71 18.30 -27.01
CA GLY A 130 3.06 19.38 -26.27
C GLY A 130 3.61 20.78 -26.55
N LYS A 131 4.61 20.93 -27.43
CA LYS A 131 5.14 22.22 -27.87
C LYS A 131 4.26 22.94 -28.93
N SER A 132 2.94 22.92 -28.75
CA SER A 132 2.02 23.77 -29.53
C SER A 132 1.23 24.76 -28.69
N LEU A 133 1.53 24.92 -27.39
CA LEU A 133 0.85 25.89 -26.53
C LEU A 133 1.84 26.56 -25.55
N VAL A 134 2.82 27.27 -26.08
CA VAL A 134 3.33 28.52 -25.48
C VAL A 134 3.56 29.50 -26.61
#